data_AF-A0AAU9IPR0-F1
#
_entry.id   AF-A0AAU9IPR0-F1
#
_cell.length_a   1.000
_cell.length_b   1.000
_cell.length_c   1.000
_cell.angle_alpha   90.00
_cell.angle_beta   90.00
_cell.angle_gamma   90.00
#
_symmetry.space_group_name_H-M   'P 1'
#
loop_
_entity.id
_entity.type
_entity.pdbx_description
1 polymer ?
#
loop_
_entity_poly.entity_id
_entity_poly.type
_entity_poly.pdbx_seq_one_letter_code
_entity_poly.pdbx_strand_id
1 'polypeptide(L)'
;MNSRIFRFFSQLKFPPTYPEDLSAFKRMVYYRCTRAGIKEVEYILKEWADLNLEQMNREQLIQFQDEVLNTETPELLKILMGQSEHQDKFYLVNLRNYVESKLNSQSNP
;
A
#
# COMPACT_ATOMS: atom_id res chain seq x y z
N MET A 1 -23.74 31.42 18.55
CA MET A 1 -22.39 31.08 18.06
C MET A 1 -22.15 29.60 18.33
N ASN A 2 -22.17 28.79 17.27
CA ASN A 2 -22.05 27.33 17.36
C ASN A 2 -20.59 26.93 17.61
N SER A 3 -20.31 26.44 18.81
CA SER A 3 -19.03 25.81 19.16
C SER A 3 -18.91 24.48 18.43
N ARG A 4 -17.99 24.39 17.47
CA ARG A 4 -17.67 23.18 16.72
C ARG A 4 -16.94 22.21 17.65
N ILE A 5 -17.59 21.10 17.95
CA ILE A 5 -16.99 19.95 18.64
C ILE A 5 -15.94 19.36 17.70
N PHE A 6 -14.66 19.65 17.96
CA PHE A 6 -13.55 18.91 17.39
C PHE A 6 -13.53 17.52 18.03
N ARG A 7 -14.10 16.53 17.33
CA ARG A 7 -13.93 15.13 17.68
C ARG A 7 -12.49 14.70 17.31
N PHE A 8 -11.58 14.83 18.26
CA PHE A 8 -10.28 14.16 18.26
C PHE A 8 -10.50 12.65 18.41
N PHE A 9 -10.72 11.94 17.30
CA PHE A 9 -10.59 10.48 17.25
C PHE A 9 -9.41 10.12 16.34
N SER A 10 -8.20 9.98 16.90
CA SER A 10 -7.13 9.23 16.20
C SER A 10 -6.04 8.63 17.10
N GLN A 11 -6.21 8.58 18.43
CA GLN A 11 -5.23 7.97 19.34
C GLN A 11 -5.75 6.71 20.05
N LEU A 12 -6.38 5.81 19.30
CA LEU A 12 -6.40 4.39 19.66
C LEU A 12 -5.55 3.63 18.65
N LYS A 13 -4.23 3.79 18.76
CA LYS A 13 -3.27 2.86 18.17
C LYS A 13 -3.30 1.57 18.99
N PHE A 14 -4.40 0.82 18.90
CA PHE A 14 -4.32 -0.60 19.18
C PHE A 14 -3.24 -1.15 18.23
N PRO A 15 -2.31 -2.00 18.71
CA PRO A 15 -1.40 -2.65 17.78
C PRO A 15 -2.27 -3.33 16.72
N PRO A 16 -1.96 -3.20 15.42
CA PRO A 16 -2.63 -4.02 14.44
C PRO A 16 -2.32 -5.46 14.84
N THR A 17 -3.33 -6.15 15.37
CA THR A 17 -3.22 -7.58 15.66
C THR A 17 -3.21 -8.28 14.31
N TYR A 18 -2.03 -8.30 13.70
CA TYR A 18 -1.78 -9.06 12.50
C TYR A 18 -2.09 -10.52 12.78
N PRO A 19 -2.73 -11.24 11.83
CA PRO A 19 -2.94 -12.68 11.99
C PRO A 19 -1.63 -13.40 12.34
N GLU A 20 -1.70 -14.36 13.26
CA GLU A 20 -0.54 -15.21 13.59
C GLU A 20 -0.20 -16.15 12.43
N ASP A 21 -1.23 -16.72 11.80
CA ASP A 21 -1.09 -17.53 10.60
C ASP A 21 -0.64 -16.68 9.40
N LEU A 22 0.49 -17.07 8.80
CA LEU A 22 1.08 -16.37 7.65
C LEU A 22 0.12 -16.35 6.46
N SER A 23 -0.60 -17.44 6.23
CA SER A 23 -1.55 -17.53 5.11
C SER A 23 -2.72 -16.56 5.29
N ALA A 24 -3.25 -16.47 6.51
CA ALA A 24 -4.27 -15.48 6.87
C ALA A 24 -3.74 -14.04 6.73
N PHE A 25 -2.49 -13.78 7.11
CA PHE A 25 -1.89 -12.46 6.94
C PHE A 25 -1.74 -12.09 5.45
N LYS A 26 -1.23 -12.99 4.61
CA LYS A 26 -1.18 -12.79 3.14
C LYS A 26 -2.56 -12.48 2.56
N ARG A 27 -3.61 -13.23 2.95
CA ARG A 27 -5.00 -12.96 2.52
C ARG A 27 -5.49 -11.58 2.96
N MET A 28 -5.19 -11.16 4.19
CA MET A 28 -5.54 -9.85 4.70
C MET A 28 -4.85 -8.73 3.90
N VAL A 29 -3.54 -8.86 3.66
CA VAL A 29 -2.77 -7.90 2.86
C VAL A 29 -3.31 -7.82 1.43
N TYR A 30 -3.56 -8.97 0.79
CA TYR A 30 -4.16 -9.03 -0.54
C TYR A 30 -5.53 -8.34 -0.59
N TYR A 31 -6.39 -8.61 0.40
CA TYR A 31 -7.70 -7.97 0.50
C TYR A 31 -7.56 -6.44 0.55
N ARG A 32 -6.62 -5.91 1.35
CA ARG A 32 -6.36 -4.47 1.44
C ARG A 32 -5.88 -3.89 0.09
N CYS A 33 -5.02 -4.59 -0.64
CA CYS A 33 -4.59 -4.16 -1.98
C CYS A 33 -5.78 -3.95 -2.94
N THR A 34 -6.80 -4.80 -2.86
CA THR A 34 -8.01 -4.72 -3.71
C THR A 34 -9.07 -3.73 -3.23
N ARG A 35 -8.83 -3.04 -2.11
CA ARG A 35 -9.80 -2.15 -1.43
C ARG A 35 -9.19 -0.80 -1.05
N ALA A 36 -8.19 -0.34 -1.79
CA ALA A 36 -7.51 0.92 -1.53
C ALA A 36 -8.36 2.17 -1.87
N GLY A 37 -9.45 2.02 -2.65
CA GLY A 37 -10.44 3.06 -2.91
C GLY A 37 -10.28 3.78 -4.25
N ILE A 38 -9.06 3.93 -4.77
CA ILE A 38 -8.80 4.45 -6.13
C ILE A 38 -8.52 3.27 -7.05
N LYS A 39 -9.21 3.20 -8.21
CA LYS A 39 -9.19 2.01 -9.08
C LYS A 39 -7.82 1.75 -9.69
N GLU A 40 -7.12 2.80 -10.09
CA GLU A 40 -5.77 2.74 -10.63
C GLU A 40 -4.79 2.17 -9.59
N VAL A 41 -4.90 2.63 -8.34
CA VAL A 41 -4.09 2.13 -7.22
C VAL A 41 -4.43 0.68 -6.90
N GLU A 42 -5.72 0.33 -6.83
CA GLU A 42 -6.18 -1.05 -6.64
C GLU A 42 -5.65 -1.99 -7.72
N TYR A 43 -5.66 -1.55 -8.98
CA TYR A 43 -5.14 -2.33 -10.10
C TYR A 43 -3.63 -2.59 -9.96
N ILE A 44 -2.84 -1.54 -9.71
CA ILE A 44 -1.39 -1.65 -9.53
C ILE A 44 -1.04 -2.54 -8.34
N LEU A 45 -1.68 -2.29 -7.18
CA LEU A 45 -1.42 -3.04 -5.95
C LEU A 45 -1.81 -4.51 -6.09
N LYS A 46 -2.94 -4.81 -6.76
CA LYS A 46 -3.38 -6.17 -6.99
C LYS A 46 -2.38 -6.93 -7.87
N GLU A 47 -1.99 -6.35 -9.01
CA GLU A 47 -1.06 -7.02 -9.94
C GLU A 47 0.30 -7.24 -9.27
N TRP A 48 0.81 -6.24 -8.52
CA TRP A 48 2.03 -6.40 -7.74
C TRP A 48 1.88 -7.49 -6.66
N ALA A 49 0.75 -7.52 -5.97
CA ALA A 49 0.48 -8.51 -4.93
C ALA A 49 0.39 -9.94 -5.47
N ASP A 50 -0.26 -10.14 -6.62
CA ASP A 50 -0.36 -11.44 -7.31
C ASP A 50 1.03 -12.02 -7.62
N LEU A 51 2.04 -11.16 -7.84
CA LEU A 51 3.42 -11.56 -8.16
C LEU A 51 4.31 -11.78 -6.93
N ASN A 52 4.09 -11.03 -5.84
CA ASN A 52 5.08 -10.91 -4.76
C ASN A 52 4.62 -11.48 -3.41
N LEU A 53 3.32 -11.40 -3.07
CA LEU A 53 2.86 -11.71 -1.70
C LEU A 53 3.13 -13.16 -1.30
N GLU A 54 3.11 -14.11 -2.24
CA GLU A 54 3.28 -15.52 -1.91
C GLU A 54 4.70 -15.83 -1.39
N GLN A 55 5.69 -15.06 -1.81
CA GLN A 55 7.08 -15.26 -1.41
C GLN A 55 7.45 -14.46 -0.15
N MET A 56 6.56 -13.59 0.32
CA MET A 56 6.84 -12.72 1.46
C MET A 56 6.70 -13.48 2.79
N ASN A 57 7.71 -13.29 3.64
CA ASN A 57 7.66 -13.70 5.03
C ASN A 57 6.86 -12.69 5.88
N ARG A 58 6.70 -13.00 7.16
CA ARG A 58 5.89 -12.19 8.08
C ARG A 58 6.42 -10.76 8.24
N GLU A 59 7.73 -10.58 8.37
CA GLU A 59 8.37 -9.26 8.57
C GLU A 59 8.19 -8.38 7.33
N GLN A 60 8.37 -8.98 6.15
CA GLN A 60 8.14 -8.33 4.86
C GLN A 60 6.68 -7.86 4.71
N LEU A 61 5.71 -8.68 5.12
CA LEU A 61 4.29 -8.29 5.10
C LEU A 61 3.99 -7.11 6.03
N ILE A 62 4.59 -7.09 7.22
CA ILE A 62 4.47 -5.95 8.15
C ILE A 62 5.05 -4.70 7.52
N GLN A 63 6.26 -4.78 6.98
CA GLN A 63 6.93 -3.64 6.39
C GLN A 63 6.15 -3.11 5.16
N PHE A 64 5.66 -3.99 4.29
CA PHE A 64 4.79 -3.59 3.18
C PHE A 64 3.51 -2.92 3.65
N GLN A 65 2.89 -3.46 4.72
CA GLN A 65 1.71 -2.86 5.31
C GLN A 65 1.99 -1.44 5.85
N ASP A 66 3.11 -1.25 6.54
CA ASP A 66 3.49 0.02 7.14
C ASP A 66 3.95 1.05 6.12
N GLU A 67 4.67 0.61 5.07
CA GLU A 67 5.22 1.50 4.06
C GLU A 67 4.23 1.84 2.94
N VAL A 68 3.35 0.92 2.56
CA VAL A 68 2.46 1.05 1.40
C VAL A 68 1.01 1.15 1.82
N LEU A 69 0.48 0.14 2.53
CA LEU A 69 -0.96 0.05 2.80
C LEU A 69 -1.46 1.07 3.84
N ASN A 70 -0.56 1.59 4.67
CA ASN A 70 -0.88 2.64 5.63
C ASN A 70 -0.64 4.05 5.08
N THR A 71 -0.11 4.18 3.86
CA THR A 71 -0.06 5.46 3.13
C THR A 71 -1.46 5.80 2.62
N GLU A 72 -1.84 7.08 2.75
CA GLU A 72 -3.13 7.54 2.22
C GLU A 72 -3.19 7.34 0.69
N THR A 73 -4.28 6.77 0.20
CA THR A 73 -4.41 6.39 -1.23
C THR A 73 -4.11 7.52 -2.21
N PRO A 74 -4.56 8.78 -2.00
CA PRO A 74 -4.20 9.88 -2.90
C PRO A 74 -2.71 10.19 -2.92
N GLU A 75 -2.02 10.06 -1.78
CA GLU A 75 -0.57 10.28 -1.69
C GLU A 75 0.19 9.13 -2.34
N LEU A 76 -0.25 7.88 -2.10
CA LEU A 76 0.29 6.71 -2.75
C LEU A 76 0.21 6.84 -4.28
N LEU A 77 -0.91 7.31 -4.82
CA LEU A 77 -1.04 7.54 -6.26
C LEU A 77 -0.01 8.55 -6.78
N LYS A 78 0.17 9.69 -6.10
CA LYS A 78 1.17 10.69 -6.51
C LYS A 78 2.58 10.12 -6.49
N ILE A 79 2.93 9.33 -5.47
CA ILE A 79 4.23 8.66 -5.38
C ILE A 79 4.43 7.70 -6.56
N LEU A 80 3.43 6.87 -6.87
CA LEU A 80 3.49 5.91 -7.97
C LEU A 80 3.57 6.58 -9.34
N MET A 81 2.99 7.77 -9.50
CA MET A 81 3.08 8.58 -10.71
C MET A 81 4.35 9.44 -10.78
N GLY A 82 5.25 9.38 -9.80
CA GLY A 82 6.44 10.21 -9.73
C GLY A 82 6.15 11.71 -9.50
N GLN A 83 4.95 12.04 -9.01
CA GLN A 83 4.50 13.41 -8.73
C GLN A 83 4.81 13.88 -7.31
N SER A 84 5.22 12.96 -6.42
CA SER A 84 5.62 13.25 -5.04
C SER A 84 6.94 12.55 -4.75
N GLU A 85 7.76 13.16 -3.90
CA GLU A 85 8.93 12.49 -3.36
C GLU A 85 8.48 11.33 -2.46
N HIS A 86 9.22 10.24 -2.54
CA HIS A 86 9.02 9.11 -1.64
C HIS A 86 10.07 9.19 -0.54
N GLN A 87 9.66 8.88 0.68
CA GLN A 87 10.61 8.52 1.72
C GLN A 87 11.37 7.26 1.25
N ASP A 88 12.62 7.06 1.68
CA ASP A 88 13.49 5.89 1.37
C ASP A 88 12.95 4.57 1.95
N LYS A 89 11.69 4.26 1.63
CA LYS A 89 10.92 3.11 2.05
C LYS A 89 11.01 2.05 0.97
N PHE A 90 11.52 0.88 1.36
CA PHE A 90 11.90 -0.17 0.45
C PHE A 90 10.77 -0.60 -0.50
N TYR A 91 9.55 -0.81 0.01
CA TYR A 91 8.42 -1.29 -0.76
C TYR A 91 7.76 -0.21 -1.61
N LEU A 92 7.80 1.06 -1.19
CA LEU A 92 7.35 2.16 -2.05
C LEU A 92 8.27 2.32 -3.26
N VAL A 93 9.59 2.25 -3.05
CA VAL A 93 10.58 2.25 -4.13
C VAL A 93 10.34 1.07 -5.07
N ASN A 94 10.19 -0.14 -4.52
CA ASN A 94 9.92 -1.34 -5.32
C ASN A 94 8.66 -1.22 -6.16
N LEU A 95 7.56 -0.73 -5.57
CA LEU A 95 6.28 -0.58 -6.25
C LEU A 95 6.35 0.50 -7.34
N ARG A 96 7.07 1.60 -7.09
CA ARG A 96 7.32 2.64 -8.09
C ARG A 96 8.14 2.10 -9.26
N ASN A 97 9.24 1.42 -8.99
CA ASN A 97 10.08 0.80 -10.03
C ASN A 97 9.27 -0.20 -10.88
N TYR A 98 8.38 -0.95 -10.24
CA TYR A 98 7.44 -1.83 -10.93
C TYR A 98 6.54 -1.05 -11.91
N VAL A 99 5.90 0.04 -11.46
CA VAL A 99 5.07 0.89 -12.33
C VAL A 99 5.89 1.48 -13.49
N GLU A 100 7.08 2.02 -13.22
CA GLU A 100 7.97 2.57 -14.24
C GLU A 100 8.36 1.51 -15.28
N SER A 101 8.66 0.28 -14.87
CA SER A 101 8.98 -0.83 -15.78
C SER A 101 7.81 -1.19 -16.71
N LYS A 102 6.57 -1.12 -16.21
CA LYS A 102 5.35 -1.39 -16.99
C LYS A 102 5.09 -0.31 -18.02
N LEU A 103 5.26 0.95 -17.64
CA LEU A 103 5.13 2.09 -18.56
C LEU A 103 6.17 2.01 -19.69
N ASN A 104 7.42 1.67 -19.36
CA ASN A 104 8.47 1.51 -20.36
C ASN A 104 8.21 0.31 -21.30
N SER A 105 7.66 -0.79 -20.78
CA SER A 105 7.34 -1.98 -21.59
C SER A 105 6.22 -1.74 -22.59
N GLN A 106 5.26 -0.85 -22.30
CA GLN A 106 4.19 -0.46 -23.23
C GLN A 106 4.66 0.55 -24.29
N SER A 107 5.86 1.13 -24.13
CA SER A 107 6.40 2.16 -25.00
C SER A 107 7.21 1.63 -26.19
N ASN A 108 7.42 0.31 -26.27
CA ASN A 108 8.05 -0.36 -27.41
C ASN A 108 6.99 -1.12 -28.23
N PRO A 109 6.49 -0.55 -29.34
CA PRO A 109 5.58 -1.22 -30.26
C PRO A 109 6.24 -2.35 -31.06
#